data_AF-A0A9E6DM19-F1
#
_entry.id   AF-A0A9E6DM19-F1
#
_cell.length_a   1.000
_cell.length_b   1.000
_cell.length_c   1.000
_cell.angle_alpha   90.00
_cell.angle_beta   90.00
_cell.angle_gamma   90.00
#
_symmetry.space_group_name_H-M   'P 1'
#
loop_
_entity.id
_entity.type
_entity.pdbx_description
1 polymer ?
#
loop_
_entity_poly.entity_id
_entity_poly.type
_entity_poly.pdbx_seq_one_letter_code
_entity_poly.pdbx_strand_id
1 'polypeptide(L)'
;MLLIALPSAQAANIYISGDSPFSELHIDGEIVKHDYTRMINVINRHRDIPYMLSLNSKGGNVMESIRIGSFARKYLMRFESKKCNSACLFIMLGSMYRSESKTAEFGIHRPKFKREFFANLTAQEATNKYKSLRNIVEAYMLRMGAKQQLVDDMFAVPSNNMKFIKSKNMATLLNTQSEGYSEWIISKCGDDLNPKQHHDLMAFYKNRSLQGNSYFEYLDSKSTQYFHCELEVVRMEQVRLFNNDARFNVQQLGAN
;
A
#
# COMPACT_ATOMS: atom_id res chain seq x y z
N MET A 1 -2.95 -44.61 -12.66
CA MET A 1 -3.36 -43.81 -11.48
C MET A 1 -2.59 -42.49 -11.56
N LEU A 2 -3.20 -41.45 -12.15
CA LEU A 2 -2.52 -40.19 -12.43
C LEU A 2 -2.61 -39.31 -11.17
N LEU A 3 -1.51 -39.21 -10.42
CA LEU A 3 -1.38 -38.27 -9.31
C LEU A 3 -1.24 -36.86 -9.89
N ILE A 4 -2.36 -36.14 -9.96
CA ILE A 4 -2.37 -34.70 -10.21
C ILE A 4 -1.89 -34.04 -8.91
N ALA A 5 -0.60 -33.67 -8.87
CA ALA A 5 -0.08 -32.78 -7.84
C ALA A 5 -0.81 -31.43 -7.97
N LEU A 6 -1.59 -31.07 -6.96
CA LEU A 6 -2.14 -29.72 -6.84
C LEU A 6 -0.97 -28.71 -6.89
N PRO A 7 -1.09 -27.59 -7.63
CA PRO A 7 -0.04 -26.59 -7.64
C PRO A 7 0.11 -26.06 -6.22
N SER A 8 1.27 -26.28 -5.60
CA SER A 8 1.65 -25.56 -4.40
C SER A 8 1.52 -24.07 -4.71
N ALA A 9 0.82 -23.31 -3.87
CA ALA A 9 0.75 -21.86 -3.99
C ALA A 9 2.17 -21.28 -4.11
N GLN A 10 2.52 -20.82 -5.30
CA GLN A 10 3.84 -20.27 -5.57
C GLN A 10 3.94 -18.91 -4.88
N ALA A 11 5.07 -18.64 -4.25
CA ALA A 11 5.32 -17.38 -3.58
C ALA A 11 5.19 -16.20 -4.56
N ALA A 12 4.84 -15.01 -4.06
CA ALA A 12 4.76 -13.82 -4.92
C ALA A 12 6.09 -13.57 -5.65
N ASN A 13 6.00 -13.24 -6.93
CA ASN A 13 7.12 -12.69 -7.69
C ASN A 13 7.37 -11.25 -7.21
N ILE A 14 8.62 -10.96 -6.82
CA ILE A 14 9.01 -9.68 -6.25
C ILE A 14 10.24 -9.16 -6.99
N TYR A 15 10.10 -8.00 -7.63
CA TYR A 15 11.15 -7.39 -8.45
C TYR A 15 10.99 -5.87 -8.48
N ILE A 16 12.03 -5.17 -8.94
CA ILE A 16 12.00 -3.73 -9.17
C ILE A 16 12.14 -3.47 -10.67
N SER A 17 11.39 -2.49 -11.18
CA SER A 17 11.51 -1.99 -12.55
C SER A 17 11.67 -0.47 -12.57
N GLY A 18 12.17 0.06 -13.69
CA GLY A 18 12.46 1.48 -13.83
C GLY A 18 13.65 1.93 -12.99
N ASP A 19 13.93 3.23 -13.06
CA ASP A 19 15.09 3.85 -12.41
C ASP A 19 14.65 4.95 -11.44
N SER A 20 15.52 5.27 -10.49
CA SER A 20 15.33 6.40 -9.57
C SER A 20 15.15 7.70 -10.39
N PRO A 21 14.22 8.61 -10.01
CA PRO A 21 13.44 8.62 -8.79
C PRO A 21 12.09 7.90 -8.89
N PHE A 22 11.79 7.21 -9.98
CA PHE A 22 10.48 6.62 -10.28
C PHE A 22 10.48 5.09 -10.35
N SER A 23 11.45 4.43 -9.72
CA SER A 23 11.49 2.97 -9.69
C SER A 23 10.29 2.41 -8.94
N GLU A 24 9.85 1.24 -9.37
CA GLU A 24 8.64 0.58 -8.89
C GLU A 24 8.98 -0.79 -8.31
N LEU A 25 8.52 -1.06 -7.08
CA LEU A 25 8.54 -2.38 -6.49
C LEU A 25 7.26 -3.13 -6.85
N HIS A 26 7.41 -4.27 -7.51
CA HIS A 26 6.29 -5.13 -7.90
C HIS A 26 6.15 -6.30 -6.92
N ILE A 27 4.92 -6.60 -6.51
CA ILE A 27 4.58 -7.82 -5.77
C ILE A 27 3.38 -8.49 -6.47
N ASP A 28 3.69 -9.51 -7.25
CA ASP A 28 2.73 -10.22 -8.10
C ASP A 28 2.47 -11.63 -7.56
N GLY A 29 1.21 -11.95 -7.23
CA GLY A 29 0.79 -13.29 -6.80
C GLY A 29 0.38 -13.39 -5.33
N GLU A 30 0.47 -14.61 -4.77
CA GLU A 30 0.06 -14.87 -3.39
C GLU A 30 1.14 -14.45 -2.40
N ILE A 31 0.76 -13.64 -1.41
CA ILE A 31 1.68 -13.19 -0.36
C ILE A 31 1.88 -14.37 0.60
N VAL A 32 3.09 -14.92 0.68
CA VAL A 32 3.39 -16.06 1.55
C VAL A 32 4.43 -15.72 2.60
N LYS A 33 4.70 -16.65 3.51
CA LYS A 33 5.73 -16.48 4.55
C LYS A 33 7.08 -16.18 3.89
N HIS A 34 7.82 -15.22 4.44
CA HIS A 34 9.14 -14.75 3.99
C HIS A 34 9.14 -13.80 2.78
N ASP A 35 7.98 -13.43 2.24
CA ASP A 35 7.86 -12.42 1.19
C ASP A 35 8.40 -11.06 1.65
N TYR A 36 8.19 -10.71 2.91
CA TYR A 36 8.75 -9.49 3.48
C TYR A 36 10.29 -9.48 3.41
N THR A 37 10.92 -10.60 3.78
CA THR A 37 12.38 -10.73 3.71
C THR A 37 12.88 -10.71 2.26
N ARG A 38 12.19 -11.38 1.33
CA ARG A 38 12.54 -11.32 -0.10
C ARG A 38 12.44 -9.90 -0.65
N MET A 39 11.42 -9.15 -0.27
CA MET A 39 11.25 -7.75 -0.62
C MET A 39 12.45 -6.91 -0.16
N ILE A 40 12.84 -7.03 1.12
CA ILE A 40 14.02 -6.33 1.65
C ILE A 40 15.28 -6.69 0.86
N ASN A 41 15.47 -7.96 0.48
CA ASN A 41 16.63 -8.38 -0.31
C ASN A 41 16.63 -7.79 -1.73
N VAL A 42 15.46 -7.61 -2.35
CA VAL A 42 15.32 -6.95 -3.65
C VAL A 42 15.68 -5.48 -3.55
N ILE A 43 15.13 -4.76 -2.56
CA ILE A 43 15.43 -3.35 -2.29
C ILE A 43 16.94 -3.16 -1.98
N ASN A 44 17.51 -4.03 -1.14
CA ASN A 44 18.93 -3.95 -0.79
C ASN A 44 19.85 -4.16 -2.00
N ARG A 45 19.46 -4.98 -2.98
CA ARG A 45 20.22 -5.14 -4.24
C ARG A 45 20.06 -3.94 -5.16
N HIS A 46 18.89 -3.29 -5.14
CA HIS A 46 18.62 -2.08 -5.93
C HIS A 46 19.31 -0.83 -5.39
N ARG A 47 19.63 -0.79 -4.08
CA ARG A 47 20.32 0.33 -3.40
C ARG A 47 19.53 1.63 -3.29
N ASP A 48 18.21 1.55 -3.44
CA ASP A 48 17.31 2.69 -3.28
C ASP A 48 15.94 2.20 -2.82
N ILE A 49 15.15 3.09 -2.24
CA ILE A 49 13.75 2.86 -1.91
C ILE A 49 12.90 3.20 -3.14
N PRO A 50 12.15 2.22 -3.70
CA PRO A 50 11.28 2.49 -4.83
C PRO A 50 10.22 3.55 -4.52
N TYR A 51 9.89 4.37 -5.51
CA TYR A 51 8.87 5.40 -5.39
C TYR A 51 7.48 4.82 -5.19
N MET A 52 7.20 3.77 -5.96
CA MET A 52 5.89 3.16 -6.03
C MET A 52 5.95 1.68 -5.66
N LEU A 53 4.88 1.21 -5.03
CA LEU A 53 4.59 -0.18 -4.77
C LEU A 53 3.41 -0.58 -5.66
N SER A 54 3.68 -1.43 -6.63
CA SER A 54 2.68 -1.97 -7.56
C SER A 54 2.24 -3.36 -7.09
N LEU A 55 0.94 -3.52 -6.84
CA LEU A 55 0.36 -4.79 -6.39
C LEU A 55 -0.58 -5.43 -7.42
N ASN A 56 -0.39 -6.72 -7.60
CA ASN A 56 -1.33 -7.61 -8.28
C ASN A 56 -1.46 -8.91 -7.47
N SER A 57 -2.23 -8.83 -6.38
CA SER A 57 -2.32 -9.90 -5.38
C SER A 57 -3.74 -10.26 -5.01
N LYS A 58 -3.99 -11.57 -4.93
CA LYS A 58 -5.21 -12.14 -4.32
C LYS A 58 -5.17 -12.14 -2.78
N GLY A 59 -4.09 -11.65 -2.18
CA GLY A 59 -3.83 -11.70 -0.74
C GLY A 59 -2.96 -12.89 -0.34
N GLY A 60 -3.16 -13.39 0.88
CA GLY A 60 -2.35 -14.48 1.45
C GLY A 60 -2.08 -14.27 2.95
N ASN A 61 -0.81 -14.23 3.33
CA ASN A 61 -0.36 -14.12 4.71
C ASN A 61 -0.56 -12.69 5.26
N VAL A 62 -1.43 -12.58 6.26
CA VAL A 62 -1.78 -11.30 6.92
C VAL A 62 -0.58 -10.65 7.60
N MET A 63 0.24 -11.43 8.32
CA MET A 63 1.36 -10.88 9.08
C MET A 63 2.47 -10.37 8.16
N GLU A 64 2.74 -11.06 7.05
CA GLU A 64 3.67 -10.59 6.03
C GLU A 64 3.15 -9.32 5.35
N SER A 65 1.85 -9.27 5.06
CA SER A 65 1.21 -8.07 4.48
C SER A 65 1.27 -6.86 5.41
N ILE A 66 1.06 -7.06 6.72
CA ILE A 66 1.23 -6.02 7.75
C ILE A 66 2.68 -5.53 7.81
N ARG A 67 3.67 -6.43 7.72
CA ARG A 67 5.09 -6.05 7.69
C ARG A 67 5.45 -5.24 6.45
N ILE A 68 5.00 -5.67 5.27
CA ILE A 68 5.20 -4.97 4.00
C ILE A 68 4.51 -3.60 4.04
N GLY A 69 3.25 -3.53 4.48
CA GLY A 69 2.54 -2.25 4.60
C GLY A 69 3.16 -1.29 5.63
N SER A 70 3.64 -1.82 6.76
CA SER A 70 4.37 -1.01 7.76
C SER A 70 5.68 -0.45 7.19
N PHE A 71 6.35 -1.22 6.33
CA PHE A 71 7.51 -0.74 5.59
C PHE A 71 7.11 0.36 4.61
N ALA A 72 6.09 0.14 3.77
CA ALA A 72 5.61 1.16 2.83
C ALA A 72 5.24 2.48 3.56
N ARG A 73 4.62 2.40 4.74
CA ARG A 73 4.32 3.55 5.61
C ARG A 73 5.58 4.30 6.02
N LYS A 74 6.56 3.58 6.60
CA LYS A 74 7.81 4.15 7.10
C LYS A 74 8.58 4.84 6.00
N TYR A 75 8.62 4.23 4.82
CA TYR A 75 9.42 4.68 3.69
C TYR A 75 8.63 5.53 2.69
N LEU A 76 7.45 6.03 3.06
CA LEU A 76 6.66 6.94 2.23
C LEU A 76 6.39 6.44 0.80
N MET A 77 6.28 5.12 0.62
CA MET A 77 6.09 4.53 -0.71
C MET A 77 4.67 4.78 -1.19
N ARG A 78 4.51 5.22 -2.44
CA ARG A 78 3.20 5.36 -3.08
C ARG A 78 2.65 4.01 -3.49
N PHE A 79 1.34 3.95 -3.72
CA PHE A 79 0.65 2.71 -4.03
C PHE A 79 -0.12 2.80 -5.34
N GLU A 80 -0.01 1.74 -6.12
CA GLU A 80 -0.93 1.41 -7.19
C GLU A 80 -1.28 -0.08 -7.14
N SER A 81 -2.47 -0.41 -7.66
CA SER A 81 -2.87 -1.80 -7.77
C SER A 81 -3.72 -2.06 -9.00
N LYS A 82 -3.41 -3.15 -9.69
CA LYS A 82 -4.32 -3.78 -10.65
C LYS A 82 -5.36 -4.66 -9.96
N LYS A 83 -4.94 -5.30 -8.87
CA LYS A 83 -5.78 -6.20 -8.06
C LYS A 83 -5.23 -6.27 -6.65
N CYS A 84 -6.08 -6.00 -5.66
CA CYS A 84 -5.68 -6.10 -4.26
C CYS A 84 -6.81 -6.64 -3.39
N ASN A 85 -6.72 -7.92 -3.05
CA ASN A 85 -7.74 -8.62 -2.27
C ASN A 85 -7.18 -9.13 -0.94
N SER A 86 -8.06 -9.31 0.05
CA SER A 86 -7.77 -9.96 1.31
C SER A 86 -6.55 -9.32 2.00
N ALA A 87 -5.52 -10.11 2.33
CA ALA A 87 -4.32 -9.62 3.00
C ALA A 87 -3.57 -8.50 2.26
N CYS A 88 -3.69 -8.42 0.92
CA CYS A 88 -3.11 -7.33 0.14
C CYS A 88 -3.59 -5.95 0.63
N LEU A 89 -4.83 -5.84 1.11
CA LEU A 89 -5.38 -4.58 1.61
C LEU A 89 -4.54 -4.00 2.76
N PHE A 90 -3.88 -4.84 3.57
CA PHE A 90 -3.02 -4.34 4.64
C PHE A 90 -1.79 -3.60 4.10
N ILE A 91 -1.29 -4.00 2.93
CA ILE A 91 -0.20 -3.30 2.25
C ILE A 91 -0.71 -1.96 1.69
N MET A 92 -1.86 -1.97 1.03
CA MET A 92 -2.52 -0.75 0.53
C MET A 92 -2.73 0.27 1.65
N LEU A 93 -3.28 -0.16 2.80
CA LEU A 93 -3.49 0.71 3.96
C LEU A 93 -2.18 1.33 4.47
N GLY A 94 -1.09 0.57 4.42
CA GLY A 94 0.22 1.02 4.85
C GLY A 94 0.83 2.11 3.97
N SER A 95 0.48 2.17 2.69
CA SER A 95 1.19 3.00 1.70
C SER A 95 0.73 4.47 1.68
N MET A 96 1.56 5.36 1.12
CA MET A 96 1.22 6.76 0.79
C MET A 96 0.37 6.85 -0.46
N TYR A 97 -0.28 8.00 -0.65
CA TYR A 97 -0.90 8.47 -1.91
C TYR A 97 -1.51 7.39 -2.82
N ARG A 98 -2.84 7.36 -2.88
CA ARG A 98 -3.61 6.34 -3.58
C ARG A 98 -3.96 6.83 -5.00
N SER A 99 -3.07 6.66 -5.97
CA SER A 99 -3.39 6.91 -7.38
C SER A 99 -4.15 5.73 -7.97
N GLU A 100 -5.28 5.38 -7.35
CA GLU A 100 -6.06 4.25 -7.79
C GLU A 100 -6.94 4.66 -8.96
N SER A 101 -6.91 3.87 -10.02
CA SER A 101 -7.91 3.99 -11.08
C SER A 101 -9.30 4.03 -10.47
N LYS A 102 -10.21 4.87 -11.02
CA LYS A 102 -11.61 4.89 -10.60
C LYS A 102 -12.30 3.53 -10.74
N THR A 103 -11.73 2.63 -11.54
CA THR A 103 -12.18 1.26 -11.77
C THR A 103 -11.56 0.23 -10.82
N ALA A 104 -10.58 0.61 -10.00
CA ALA A 104 -9.97 -0.31 -9.05
C ALA A 104 -10.97 -0.76 -7.99
N GLU A 105 -10.92 -2.05 -7.65
CA GLU A 105 -11.76 -2.69 -6.65
C GLU A 105 -10.91 -3.48 -5.65
N PHE A 106 -11.31 -3.41 -4.38
CA PHE A 106 -10.63 -4.04 -3.27
C PHE A 106 -11.50 -5.12 -2.66
N GLY A 107 -11.04 -6.37 -2.72
CA GLY A 107 -11.73 -7.49 -2.09
C GLY A 107 -11.44 -7.54 -0.59
N ILE A 108 -12.48 -7.54 0.24
CA ILE A 108 -12.37 -7.70 1.70
C ILE A 108 -13.12 -8.95 2.17
N HIS A 109 -12.55 -9.61 3.16
CA HIS A 109 -13.20 -10.63 3.99
C HIS A 109 -12.44 -10.77 5.31
N ARG A 110 -13.07 -11.38 6.31
CA ARG A 110 -12.41 -11.61 7.60
C ARG A 110 -11.22 -12.56 7.43
N PRO A 111 -10.04 -12.25 7.99
CA PRO A 111 -8.89 -13.15 7.97
C PRO A 111 -9.20 -14.57 8.44
N LYS A 112 -8.47 -15.56 7.94
CA LYS A 112 -8.59 -16.96 8.39
C LYS A 112 -7.23 -17.56 8.67
N PHE A 113 -7.24 -18.55 9.54
CA PHE A 113 -6.12 -19.45 9.71
C PHE A 113 -6.21 -20.61 8.71
N LYS A 114 -5.09 -21.32 8.54
CA LYS A 114 -5.07 -22.58 7.79
C LYS A 114 -6.03 -23.59 8.43
N ARG A 115 -6.77 -24.32 7.61
CA ARG A 115 -7.81 -25.25 8.07
C ARG A 115 -7.22 -26.32 8.98
N GLU A 116 -6.06 -26.85 8.63
CA GLU A 116 -5.37 -27.92 9.35
C GLU A 116 -4.95 -27.46 10.74
N PHE A 117 -4.47 -26.22 10.86
CA PHE A 117 -4.12 -25.63 12.16
C PHE A 117 -5.37 -25.41 13.02
N PHE A 118 -6.44 -24.86 12.45
CA PHE A 118 -7.66 -24.55 13.20
C PHE A 118 -8.49 -25.78 13.58
N ALA A 119 -8.46 -26.84 12.76
CA ALA A 119 -9.18 -28.08 13.03
C ALA A 119 -8.66 -28.84 14.26
N ASN A 120 -7.41 -28.58 14.66
CA ASN A 120 -6.78 -29.21 15.83
C ASN A 120 -7.00 -28.43 17.14
N LEU A 121 -7.77 -27.34 17.11
CA LEU A 121 -8.07 -26.53 18.29
C LEU A 121 -9.44 -26.89 18.86
N THR A 122 -9.57 -26.79 20.19
CA THR A 122 -10.89 -26.72 20.83
C THR A 122 -11.61 -25.42 20.43
N ALA A 123 -12.93 -25.38 20.61
CA ALA A 123 -13.72 -24.17 20.32
C ALA A 123 -13.24 -22.94 21.12
N GLN A 124 -12.82 -23.12 22.38
CA GLN A 124 -12.30 -22.04 23.21
C GLN A 124 -10.94 -21.55 22.72
N GLU A 125 -10.02 -22.45 22.35
CA GLU A 125 -8.72 -22.09 21.79
C GLU A 125 -8.87 -21.37 20.44
N ALA A 126 -9.73 -21.88 19.56
CA ALA A 126 -10.04 -21.26 18.28
C ALA A 126 -10.60 -19.84 18.47
N THR A 127 -11.52 -19.66 19.42
CA THR A 127 -12.09 -18.34 19.78
C THR A 127 -11.00 -17.38 20.27
N ASN A 128 -10.15 -17.83 21.19
CA ASN A 128 -9.07 -17.01 21.76
C ASN A 128 -8.03 -16.63 20.70
N LYS A 129 -7.65 -17.57 19.83
CA LYS A 129 -6.72 -17.31 18.70
C LYS A 129 -7.31 -16.35 17.69
N TYR A 130 -8.59 -16.50 17.36
CA TYR A 130 -9.26 -15.61 16.42
C TYR A 130 -9.43 -14.19 17.00
N LYS A 131 -9.77 -14.06 18.29
CA LYS A 131 -9.81 -12.77 18.99
C LYS A 131 -8.46 -12.07 18.96
N SER A 132 -7.37 -12.82 19.19
CA SER A 132 -6.01 -12.28 19.10
C SER A 132 -5.67 -11.76 17.70
N LEU A 133 -6.01 -12.52 16.65
CA LEU A 133 -5.82 -12.09 15.26
C LEU A 133 -6.65 -10.84 14.94
N ARG A 134 -7.92 -10.79 15.38
CA ARG A 134 -8.79 -9.63 15.20
C ARG A 134 -8.17 -8.39 15.81
N ASN A 135 -7.72 -8.46 17.06
CA ASN A 135 -7.12 -7.33 17.75
C ASN A 135 -5.88 -6.78 17.02
N ILE A 136 -5.01 -7.66 16.51
CA ILE A 136 -3.82 -7.25 15.75
C ILE A 136 -4.21 -6.54 14.46
N VAL A 137 -5.17 -7.10 13.72
CA VAL A 137 -5.64 -6.58 12.43
C VAL A 137 -6.34 -5.24 12.60
N GLU A 138 -7.26 -5.15 13.56
CA GLU A 138 -8.01 -3.92 13.89
C GLU A 138 -7.04 -2.80 14.30
N ALA A 139 -6.12 -3.07 15.24
CA ALA A 139 -5.13 -2.10 15.66
C ALA A 139 -4.25 -1.62 14.50
N TYR A 140 -3.85 -2.52 13.59
CA TYR A 140 -3.10 -2.16 12.40
C TYR A 140 -3.93 -1.26 11.47
N MET A 141 -5.16 -1.66 11.14
CA MET A 141 -6.02 -0.93 10.21
C MET A 141 -6.29 0.49 10.71
N LEU A 142 -6.67 0.65 11.97
CA LEU A 142 -6.95 1.95 12.57
C LEU A 142 -5.70 2.84 12.60
N ARG A 143 -4.54 2.28 13.00
CA ARG A 143 -3.26 3.01 12.98
C ARG A 143 -2.85 3.47 11.57
N MET A 144 -3.23 2.72 10.53
CA MET A 144 -2.98 3.09 9.14
C MET A 144 -4.04 4.04 8.55
N GLY A 145 -4.96 4.53 9.39
CA GLY A 145 -5.97 5.51 9.00
C GLY A 145 -7.24 4.91 8.41
N ALA A 146 -7.52 3.62 8.63
CA ALA A 146 -8.85 3.08 8.34
C ALA A 146 -9.87 3.60 9.36
N LYS A 147 -11.10 3.88 8.91
CA LYS A 147 -12.23 4.11 9.81
C LYS A 147 -12.70 2.77 10.41
N GLN A 148 -13.31 2.82 11.60
CA GLN A 148 -13.88 1.64 12.25
C GLN A 148 -14.85 0.89 11.31
N GLN A 149 -15.63 1.62 10.52
CA GLN A 149 -16.55 1.04 9.54
C GLN A 149 -15.86 0.07 8.56
N LEU A 150 -14.62 0.33 8.12
CA LEU A 150 -13.90 -0.60 7.23
C LEU A 150 -13.49 -1.88 7.96
N VAL A 151 -13.12 -1.76 9.23
CA VAL A 151 -12.79 -2.90 10.09
C VAL A 151 -14.03 -3.78 10.25
N ASP A 152 -15.15 -3.17 10.62
CA ASP A 152 -16.41 -3.87 10.83
C ASP A 152 -16.90 -4.55 9.54
N ASP A 153 -16.85 -3.83 8.41
CA ASP A 153 -17.16 -4.36 7.08
C ASP A 153 -16.31 -5.57 6.71
N MET A 154 -15.01 -5.54 7.02
CA MET A 154 -14.11 -6.68 6.75
C MET A 154 -14.48 -7.89 7.60
N PHE A 155 -14.69 -7.69 8.90
CA PHE A 155 -14.97 -8.80 9.83
C PHE A 155 -16.39 -9.38 9.69
N ALA A 156 -17.34 -8.61 9.15
CA ALA A 156 -18.69 -9.07 8.83
C ALA A 156 -18.73 -10.07 7.66
N VAL A 157 -17.77 -9.99 6.73
CA VAL A 157 -17.73 -10.86 5.55
C VAL A 157 -17.05 -12.19 5.89
N PRO A 158 -17.74 -13.35 5.72
CA PRO A 158 -17.17 -14.67 5.99
C PRO A 158 -15.91 -14.96 5.18
N SER A 159 -15.00 -15.79 5.71
CA SER A 159 -13.69 -16.08 5.12
C SER A 159 -13.70 -17.00 3.88
N ASN A 160 -14.89 -17.47 3.52
CA ASN A 160 -15.22 -18.21 2.29
C ASN A 160 -16.04 -17.37 1.31
N ASN A 161 -16.20 -16.07 1.56
CA ASN A 161 -16.83 -15.11 0.66
C ASN A 161 -15.90 -13.89 0.45
N MET A 162 -16.29 -12.97 -0.42
CA MET A 162 -15.58 -11.72 -0.69
C MET A 162 -16.58 -10.60 -0.96
N LYS A 163 -16.40 -9.45 -0.31
CA LYS A 163 -17.08 -8.19 -0.66
C LYS A 163 -16.09 -7.32 -1.41
N PHE A 164 -16.48 -6.75 -2.54
CA PHE A 164 -15.65 -5.81 -3.30
C PHE A 164 -16.05 -4.36 -3.02
N ILE A 165 -15.06 -3.51 -2.74
CA ILE A 165 -15.23 -2.09 -2.51
C ILE A 165 -14.53 -1.33 -3.64
N LYS A 166 -15.31 -0.53 -4.39
CA LYS A 166 -14.76 0.35 -5.43
C LYS A 166 -13.88 1.44 -4.82
N SER A 167 -12.83 1.84 -5.52
CA SER A 167 -11.88 2.89 -5.08
C SER A 167 -12.57 4.16 -4.53
N LYS A 168 -13.61 4.66 -5.22
CA LYS A 168 -14.39 5.82 -4.76
C LYS A 168 -15.04 5.64 -3.37
N ASN A 169 -15.50 4.42 -3.06
CA ASN A 169 -16.12 4.11 -1.77
C ASN A 169 -15.04 3.78 -0.73
N MET A 170 -13.90 3.22 -1.15
CA MET A 170 -12.76 2.99 -0.27
C MET A 170 -12.26 4.32 0.31
N ALA A 171 -12.21 5.38 -0.49
CA ALA A 171 -11.81 6.71 -0.03
C ALA A 171 -12.67 7.25 1.12
N THR A 172 -13.98 6.94 1.17
CA THR A 172 -14.85 7.39 2.27
C THR A 172 -14.66 6.61 3.56
N LEU A 173 -14.08 5.41 3.47
CA LEU A 173 -13.81 4.49 4.58
C LEU A 173 -12.43 4.68 5.20
N LEU A 174 -11.66 5.65 4.70
CA LEU A 174 -10.32 5.96 5.15
C LEU A 174 -10.32 7.41 5.64
N ASN A 175 -9.51 7.67 6.66
CA ASN A 175 -9.16 9.04 7.03
C ASN A 175 -8.28 9.64 5.92
N THR A 176 -8.13 10.95 5.96
CA THR A 176 -7.18 11.68 5.11
C THR A 176 -5.75 11.14 5.31
N GLN A 177 -4.80 11.63 4.51
CA GLN A 177 -3.40 11.30 4.72
C GLN A 177 -2.98 11.52 6.18
N SER A 178 -1.91 10.86 6.63
CA SER A 178 -1.41 11.02 7.99
C SER A 178 -1.25 12.52 8.28
N GLU A 179 -1.83 12.98 9.39
CA GLU A 179 -1.83 14.41 9.76
C GLU A 179 -0.39 14.95 9.78
N GLY A 180 0.53 14.23 10.42
CA GLY A 180 1.95 14.60 10.45
C GLY A 180 2.62 14.62 9.07
N TYR A 181 2.29 13.70 8.16
CA TYR A 181 2.80 13.76 6.78
C TYR A 181 2.25 14.98 6.04
N SER A 182 0.96 15.26 6.21
CA SER A 182 0.26 16.38 5.55
C SER A 182 0.86 17.71 5.98
N GLU A 183 1.02 17.92 7.29
CA GLU A 183 1.66 19.12 7.85
C GLU A 183 3.12 19.25 7.42
N TRP A 184 3.86 18.13 7.34
CA TRP A 184 5.24 18.13 6.89
C TRP A 184 5.37 18.56 5.43
N ILE A 185 4.53 18.04 4.53
CA ILE A 185 4.55 18.44 3.12
C ILE A 185 4.08 19.88 2.95
N ILE A 186 2.99 20.31 3.61
CA ILE A 186 2.52 21.70 3.57
C ILE A 186 3.63 22.66 4.03
N SER A 187 4.35 22.32 5.10
CA SER A 187 5.45 23.13 5.62
C SER A 187 6.64 23.23 4.64
N LYS A 188 6.82 22.26 3.76
CA LYS A 188 7.94 22.20 2.80
C LYS A 188 7.58 22.79 1.44
N CYS A 189 6.34 22.56 0.99
CA CYS A 189 5.91 22.81 -0.38
C CYS A 189 4.79 23.86 -0.49
N GLY A 190 4.25 24.34 0.63
CA GLY A 190 3.04 25.13 0.66
C GLY A 190 1.79 24.28 0.35
N ASP A 191 0.66 24.96 0.15
CA ASP A 191 -0.61 24.30 -0.17
C ASP A 191 -0.71 23.96 -1.66
N ASP A 192 -1.22 22.76 -1.96
CA ASP A 192 -1.65 22.36 -3.30
C ASP A 192 -2.91 23.15 -3.75
N LEU A 193 -3.51 22.74 -4.86
CA LEU A 193 -4.82 23.17 -5.29
C LEU A 193 -5.89 22.89 -4.22
N ASN A 194 -6.70 23.90 -3.92
CA ASN A 194 -7.90 23.68 -3.11
C ASN A 194 -8.93 22.83 -3.89
N PRO A 195 -9.98 22.28 -3.23
CA PRO A 195 -10.94 21.38 -3.88
C PRO A 195 -11.60 21.96 -5.14
N LYS A 196 -11.89 23.27 -5.15
CA LYS A 196 -12.46 23.95 -6.32
C LYS A 196 -11.44 24.03 -7.45
N GLN A 197 -10.21 24.45 -7.16
CA GLN A 197 -9.11 24.53 -8.13
C GLN A 197 -8.80 23.16 -8.75
N HIS A 198 -8.74 22.11 -7.93
CA HIS A 198 -8.55 20.75 -8.42
C HIS A 198 -9.72 20.30 -9.33
N HIS A 199 -10.96 20.62 -8.95
CA HIS A 199 -12.12 20.34 -9.80
C HIS A 199 -12.06 21.08 -11.13
N ASP A 200 -11.72 22.37 -11.12
CA ASP A 200 -11.58 23.21 -12.31
C ASP A 200 -10.48 22.65 -13.24
N LEU A 201 -9.30 22.29 -12.71
CA LEU A 201 -8.20 21.69 -13.48
C LEU A 201 -8.60 20.33 -14.08
N MET A 202 -9.29 19.47 -13.33
CA MET A 202 -9.76 18.18 -13.85
C MET A 202 -10.84 18.32 -14.92
N ALA A 203 -11.70 19.35 -14.83
CA ALA A 203 -12.68 19.66 -15.87
C ALA A 203 -11.99 20.12 -17.16
N PHE A 204 -10.92 20.93 -17.04
CA PHE A 204 -10.08 21.34 -18.15
C PHE A 204 -9.43 20.17 -18.89
N TYR A 205 -8.78 19.23 -18.19
CA TYR A 205 -8.12 18.10 -18.88
C TYR A 205 -9.11 17.20 -19.65
N LYS A 206 -10.37 17.16 -19.23
CA LYS A 206 -11.43 16.44 -19.97
C LYS A 206 -11.92 17.19 -21.21
N ASN A 207 -11.76 18.51 -21.25
CA ASN A 207 -12.22 19.36 -22.33
C ASN A 207 -11.15 20.42 -22.68
N ARG A 208 -10.19 20.02 -23.52
CA ARG A 208 -9.01 20.82 -23.88
C ARG A 208 -9.30 22.08 -24.72
N SER A 209 -10.56 22.41 -24.98
CA SER A 209 -10.95 23.63 -25.72
C SER A 209 -10.63 24.95 -25.01
N LEU A 210 -10.23 24.87 -23.74
CA LEU A 210 -9.88 26.02 -22.89
C LEU A 210 -8.36 26.29 -22.82
N GLN A 211 -7.56 25.60 -23.64
CA GLN A 211 -6.09 25.80 -23.70
C GLN A 211 -5.76 27.27 -23.97
N GLY A 212 -4.86 27.85 -23.15
CA GLY A 212 -4.45 29.26 -23.24
C GLY A 212 -5.18 30.25 -22.31
N ASN A 213 -6.10 29.77 -21.46
CA ASN A 213 -6.65 30.61 -20.38
C ASN A 213 -5.64 30.67 -19.22
N SER A 214 -5.18 31.87 -18.88
CA SER A 214 -4.20 32.14 -17.82
C SER A 214 -4.56 31.55 -16.46
N TYR A 215 -5.85 31.34 -16.18
CA TYR A 215 -6.30 30.62 -14.99
C TYR A 215 -5.87 29.14 -15.01
N PHE A 216 -6.04 28.44 -16.12
CA PHE A 216 -5.65 27.03 -16.21
C PHE A 216 -4.14 26.85 -16.28
N GLU A 217 -3.42 27.78 -16.91
CA GLU A 217 -1.95 27.82 -16.86
C GLU A 217 -1.45 28.00 -15.42
N TYR A 218 -2.09 28.88 -14.66
CA TYR A 218 -1.81 29.04 -13.23
C TYR A 218 -2.07 27.76 -12.44
N LEU A 219 -3.22 27.09 -12.65
CA LEU A 219 -3.55 25.84 -11.94
C LEU A 219 -2.60 24.69 -12.29
N ASP A 220 -2.29 24.52 -13.57
CA ASP A 220 -1.36 23.51 -14.08
C ASP A 220 0.05 23.75 -13.53
N SER A 221 0.52 25.00 -13.58
CA SER A 221 1.82 25.40 -13.01
C SER A 221 1.86 25.17 -11.50
N LYS A 222 0.82 25.57 -10.76
CA LYS A 222 0.78 25.40 -9.30
C LYS A 222 0.80 23.92 -8.92
N SER A 223 -0.02 23.09 -9.57
CA SER A 223 -0.06 21.64 -9.32
C SER A 223 1.26 20.96 -9.68
N THR A 224 1.88 21.35 -10.80
CA THR A 224 3.18 20.84 -11.24
C THR A 224 4.30 21.21 -10.26
N GLN A 225 4.34 22.47 -9.81
CA GLN A 225 5.32 22.93 -8.80
C GLN A 225 5.17 22.17 -7.49
N TYR A 226 3.93 22.00 -7.00
CA TYR A 226 3.66 21.23 -5.79
C TYR A 226 4.11 19.77 -5.94
N PHE A 227 3.77 19.11 -7.07
CA PHE A 227 4.18 17.73 -7.35
C PHE A 227 5.71 17.57 -7.35
N HIS A 228 6.44 18.48 -8.01
CA HIS A 228 7.90 18.44 -8.03
C HIS A 228 8.50 18.62 -6.63
N CYS A 229 7.98 19.56 -5.84
CA CYS A 229 8.44 19.75 -4.46
C CYS A 229 8.16 18.51 -3.60
N GLU A 230 6.94 17.96 -3.65
CA GLU A 230 6.58 16.76 -2.88
C GLU A 230 7.48 15.59 -3.27
N LEU A 231 7.72 15.39 -4.58
CA LEU A 231 8.62 14.35 -5.08
C LEU A 231 10.03 14.50 -4.50
N GLU A 232 10.61 15.70 -4.59
CA GLU A 232 11.96 15.98 -4.08
C GLU A 232 12.06 15.73 -2.57
N VAL A 233 11.12 16.30 -1.80
CA VAL A 233 11.09 16.17 -0.33
C VAL A 233 10.93 14.72 0.10
N VAL A 234 10.03 13.96 -0.55
CA VAL A 234 9.86 12.53 -0.27
C VAL A 234 11.11 11.73 -0.67
N ARG A 235 11.73 12.02 -1.83
CA ARG A 235 12.97 11.34 -2.25
C ARG A 235 14.09 11.56 -1.24
N MET A 236 14.31 12.81 -0.83
CA MET A 236 15.34 13.14 0.16
C MET A 236 15.12 12.38 1.47
N GLU A 237 13.88 12.31 1.94
CA GLU A 237 13.55 11.58 3.17
C GLU A 237 13.73 10.06 3.00
N GLN A 238 13.36 9.49 1.86
CA GLN A 238 13.58 8.08 1.58
C GLN A 238 15.07 7.71 1.55
N VAL A 239 15.90 8.52 0.90
CA VAL A 239 17.36 8.32 0.89
C VAL A 239 17.92 8.41 2.31
N ARG A 240 17.49 9.42 3.09
CA ARG A 240 17.86 9.54 4.51
C ARG A 240 17.46 8.30 5.30
N LEU A 241 16.26 7.79 5.11
CA LEU A 241 15.77 6.59 5.79
C LEU A 241 16.50 5.32 5.35
N PHE A 242 16.86 5.19 4.07
CA PHE A 242 17.62 4.06 3.55
C PHE A 242 19.00 3.99 4.20
N ASN A 243 19.74 5.11 4.15
CA ASN A 243 21.10 5.20 4.68
C ASN A 243 21.19 5.02 6.20
N ASN A 244 20.11 5.31 6.93
CA ASN A 244 20.06 5.19 8.39
C ASN A 244 19.43 3.87 8.87
N ASP A 245 18.97 3.00 7.97
CA ASP A 245 18.37 1.73 8.37
C ASP A 245 19.41 0.59 8.35
N ALA A 246 19.65 0.02 9.52
CA ALA A 246 20.60 -1.07 9.71
C ALA A 246 20.35 -2.28 8.78
N ARG A 247 19.12 -2.49 8.28
CA ARG A 247 18.80 -3.58 7.33
C ARG A 247 19.50 -3.42 5.98
N PHE A 248 19.85 -2.19 5.59
CA PHE A 248 20.49 -1.87 4.30
C PHE A 248 22.00 -1.61 4.43
N ASN A 249 22.50 -1.43 5.66
CA ASN A 249 23.90 -1.08 5.94
C ASN A 249 24.84 -2.28 6.17
N VAL A 250 24.36 -3.52 6.03
CA VAL A 250 25.10 -4.75 6.40
C VAL A 250 26.35 -4.99 5.53
N GLN A 251 26.55 -4.25 4.44
CA GLN A 251 27.75 -4.36 3.62
C GLN A 251 28.96 -3.52 4.10
N GLN A 252 28.85 -2.75 5.18
CA GLN A 252 30.02 -2.10 5.79
C GLN A 252 30.79 -2.99 6.79
N LEU A 253 30.31 -4.21 7.09
CA LEU A 253 30.91 -5.11 8.10
C LEU A 253 31.60 -6.34 7.51
N GLY A 254 31.78 -6.40 6.18
CA GLY A 254 32.37 -7.55 5.47
C GLY A 254 33.56 -7.21 4.57
N ALA A 255 34.13 -6.01 4.70
CA ALA A 255 35.35 -5.60 4.02
C ALA A 255 36.34 -5.07 5.06
N ASN A 256 36.95 -6.01 5.80
CA ASN A 256 38.24 -5.87 6.50
C ASN A 256 38.79 -7.28 6.70
#